data_AF-A0A959ZHE3-F1
#
_entry.id   AF-A0A959ZHE3-F1
#
_cell.length_a   1.000
_cell.length_b   1.000
_cell.length_c   1.000
_cell.angle_alpha   90.00
_cell.angle_beta   90.00
_cell.angle_gamma   90.00
#
_symmetry.space_group_name_H-M   'P 1'
#
loop_
_entity.id
_entity.type
_entity.pdbx_description
1 polymer ?
#
loop_
_entity_poly.entity_id
_entity_poly.type
_entity_poly.pdbx_seq_one_letter_code
_entity_poly.pdbx_strand_id
1 'polypeptide(L)' 'MIDGNKFSQAFDLALELHGDDTRKWSEIPYMGHLLGVTAIVIDDGGSEGVLAELFHDGLEDARGEGALFPIQYEL' A
#
# COMPACT_ATOMS: atom_id res chain seq x y z
N MET A 1 -9.71 -12.29 -10.15
CA MET A 1 -10.69 -11.25 -9.75
C MET A 1 -10.24 -10.70 -8.41
N ILE A 2 -10.34 -9.39 -8.20
CA ILE A 2 -9.97 -8.76 -6.93
C ILE A 2 -11.00 -9.17 -5.87
N ASP A 3 -10.51 -9.70 -4.74
CA ASP A 3 -11.34 -9.93 -3.55
C ASP A 3 -11.57 -8.59 -2.84
N GLY A 4 -12.80 -8.09 -2.90
CA GLY A 4 -13.16 -6.78 -2.34
C GLY A 4 -12.96 -6.68 -0.83
N ASN A 5 -13.12 -7.77 -0.08
CA ASN A 5 -12.90 -7.75 1.38
C ASN A 5 -11.42 -7.61 1.71
N LYS A 6 -10.57 -8.40 1.01
CA LYS A 6 -9.12 -8.29 1.20
C LYS A 6 -8.59 -6.94 0.73
N PHE A 7 -9.15 -6.39 -0.35
CA PHE A 7 -8.80 -5.05 -0.84
C PHE A 7 -9.16 -3.95 0.17
N SER A 8 -10.35 -3.99 0.75
CA SER A 8 -10.74 -3.02 1.79
C SER A 8 -9.81 -3.07 2.99
N GLN A 9 -9.48 -4.27 3.49
CA GLN A 9 -8.57 -4.43 4.63
C GLN A 9 -7.17 -3.91 4.34
N ALA A 10 -6.64 -4.18 3.15
CA ALA A 10 -5.33 -3.66 2.74
C ALA A 10 -5.35 -2.14 2.60
N PHE A 11 -6.43 -1.57 2.05
CA PHE A 11 -6.58 -0.13 1.94
C PHE A 11 -6.65 0.55 3.31
N ASP A 12 -7.43 -0.01 4.25
CA ASP A 12 -7.54 0.51 5.62
C ASP A 12 -6.17 0.51 6.33
N LEU A 13 -5.39 -0.56 6.18
CA LEU A 13 -4.04 -0.64 6.74
C LEU A 13 -3.07 0.34 6.07
N ALA A 14 -3.12 0.51 4.75
CA ALA A 14 -2.31 1.50 4.04
C ALA A 14 -2.64 2.93 4.50
N LEU A 15 -3.92 3.22 4.74
CA LEU A 15 -4.38 4.50 5.26
C LEU A 15 -3.93 4.71 6.72
N GLU A 16 -3.95 3.68 7.55
CA GLU A 16 -3.42 3.75 8.93
C GLU A 16 -1.92 4.07 8.94
N LEU A 17 -1.15 3.47 8.02
CA LEU A 17 0.30 3.65 7.96
C LEU A 17 0.73 4.97 7.30
N HIS A 18 0.01 5.41 6.26
CA HIS A 18 0.47 6.48 5.37
C HIS A 18 -0.56 7.61 5.14
N GLY A 19 -1.70 7.59 5.84
CA GLY A 19 -2.78 8.56 5.64
C GLY A 19 -2.36 10.01 5.87
N ASP A 20 -1.39 10.22 6.76
CA ASP A 20 -0.82 11.54 7.08
C ASP A 20 0.53 11.81 6.39
N ASP A 21 1.03 10.87 5.59
CA ASP A 21 2.31 10.99 4.90
C ASP A 21 2.21 11.82 3.62
N THR A 22 3.30 12.53 3.31
CA THR A 22 3.50 13.23 2.05
C THR A 22 4.73 12.68 1.33
N ARG A 23 4.73 12.75 -0.02
CA ARG A 23 5.88 12.28 -0.80
C ARG A 23 7.11 13.13 -0.49
N LYS A 24 8.29 12.49 -0.44
CA LYS A 24 9.59 13.17 -0.28
C LYS A 24 9.67 14.41 -1.18
N TRP A 25 10.05 15.54 -0.58
CA TRP A 25 10.26 16.82 -1.28
C TRP A 25 9.01 17.45 -1.91
N SER A 26 7.80 17.05 -1.48
CA SER A 26 6.55 17.66 -1.92
C SER A 26 5.47 17.63 -0.82
N GLU A 27 4.39 18.40 -0.99
CA GLU A 27 3.20 18.32 -0.12
C GLU A 27 2.11 17.39 -0.68
N ILE A 28 2.45 16.60 -1.71
CA ILE A 28 1.48 15.68 -2.32
C ILE A 28 1.27 14.50 -1.37
N PRO A 29 0.01 14.15 -1.03
CA PRO A 29 -0.29 12.99 -0.17
C PRO A 29 0.29 11.69 -0.74
N TYR A 30 0.94 10.90 0.12
CA TYR A 30 1.59 9.65 -0.27
C TYR A 30 0.59 8.60 -0.78
N MET A 31 -0.61 8.57 -0.21
CA MET A 31 -1.72 7.71 -0.67
C MET A 31 -2.03 7.84 -2.17
N GLY A 32 -1.82 9.02 -2.75
CA GLY A 32 -2.02 9.21 -4.19
C GLY A 32 -1.04 8.38 -5.04
N HIS A 33 0.18 8.17 -4.54
CA HIS A 33 1.17 7.30 -5.20
C HIS A 33 0.76 5.84 -5.12
N LEU A 34 0.43 5.35 -3.92
CA LEU A 34 0.00 3.96 -3.69
C LEU A 34 -1.20 3.58 -4.57
N LEU A 35 -2.20 4.46 -4.62
CA LEU A 35 -3.39 4.27 -5.47
C LEU A 35 -3.04 4.29 -6.96
N GLY A 36 -2.10 5.14 -7.38
CA GLY A 36 -1.64 5.22 -8.76
C GLY A 36 -0.95 3.94 -9.24
N VAL A 37 -0.04 3.38 -8.43
CA VAL A 37 0.65 2.11 -8.76
C VAL A 37 -0.34 0.95 -8.74
N THR A 38 -1.24 0.90 -7.74
CA THR A 38 -2.29 -0.11 -7.65
C THR A 38 -3.17 -0.13 -8.91
N ALA A 39 -3.56 1.04 -9.41
CA ALA A 39 -4.36 1.15 -10.63
C ALA A 39 -3.64 0.56 -11.86
N ILE A 40 -2.34 0.82 -12.02
CA ILE A 40 -1.54 0.27 -13.13
C ILE A 40 -1.56 -1.25 -13.12
N VAL A 41 -1.37 -1.88 -11.96
CA VAL A 41 -1.36 -3.34 -11.84
C VAL A 41 -2.72 -3.95 -12.14
N ILE A 42 -3.81 -3.31 -11.69
CA ILE A 42 -5.17 -3.73 -12.01
C ILE A 42 -5.41 -3.65 -13.52
N ASP A 43 -5.00 -2.56 -14.16
CA ASP A 43 -5.18 -2.35 -15.61
C ASP A 43 -4.36 -3.35 -16.45
N ASP A 44 -3.22 -3.82 -15.94
CA ASP A 44 -2.41 -4.89 -16.57
C ASP A 44 -2.99 -6.31 -16.34
N GLY A 45 -4.17 -6.41 -15.71
CA GLY A 45 -4.83 -7.68 -15.42
C GLY A 45 -4.29 -8.40 -14.19
N GLY A 46 -3.45 -7.72 -13.40
CA GLY A 46 -2.99 -8.19 -12.10
C GLY A 46 -4.17 -8.39 -11.15
N SER A 47 -4.24 -9.56 -10.55
CA SER A 47 -5.23 -9.84 -9.50
C SER A 47 -4.64 -10.57 -8.30
N GLU A 48 -3.52 -11.26 -8.50
CA GLU A 48 -2.64 -11.73 -7.43
C GLU A 48 -1.62 -10.61 -7.14
N GLY A 49 -1.43 -10.25 -5.87
CA GLY A 49 -0.42 -9.24 -5.48
C GLY A 49 -0.86 -7.78 -5.51
N VAL A 50 -2.07 -7.44 -6.00
CA VAL A 50 -2.61 -6.06 -5.97
C VAL A 50 -2.57 -5.44 -4.55
N LEU A 51 -2.72 -6.28 -3.53
CA LEU A 51 -2.63 -5.86 -2.12
C LEU A 51 -1.20 -5.56 -1.69
N ALA A 52 -0.21 -6.28 -2.23
CA ALA A 52 1.20 -6.05 -1.94
C ALA A 52 1.69 -4.72 -2.53
N GLU A 53 1.10 -4.27 -3.64
CA GLU A 53 1.40 -2.98 -4.25
C GLU A 53 0.96 -1.79 -3.39
N LEU A 54 -0.06 -1.94 -2.53
CA LEU A 54 -0.37 -0.91 -1.53
C LEU A 54 0.73 -0.76 -0.47
N PHE A 55 1.64 -1.75 -0.35
CA PHE A 55 2.69 -1.79 0.67
C PHE A 55 4.11 -1.87 0.12
N HIS A 56 4.31 -1.89 -1.21
CA HIS A 56 5.64 -2.07 -1.83
C HIS A 56 6.65 -1.03 -1.34
N ASP A 57 6.12 0.13 -1.00
CA ASP A 57 6.82 1.35 -0.72
C ASP A 57 6.87 1.65 0.80
N GLY A 58 6.00 0.98 1.59
CA GLY A 58 5.98 1.05 3.06
C GLY A 58 7.21 0.42 3.73
N LEU A 59 7.93 -0.48 3.05
CA LEU A 59 9.21 -1.02 3.54
C LEU A 59 10.39 -0.07 3.30
N GLU A 60 10.34 0.73 2.23
CA GLU A 60 11.43 1.65 1.83
C GLU A 60 11.28 3.04 2.47
N ASP A 61 10.05 3.47 2.76
CA ASP A 61 9.73 4.82 3.23
C ASP A 61 9.29 4.94 4.70
N ALA A 62 9.12 3.83 5.42
CA ALA A 62 8.86 3.88 6.86
C ALA A 62 10.02 4.54 7.61
N ARG A 63 9.83 5.81 7.98
CA ARG A 63 10.76 6.55 8.82
C ARG A 63 10.60 6.13 10.28
N GLY A 64 11.53 5.33 10.77
CA GLY A 64 11.73 5.10 12.20
C GLY A 64 11.64 3.63 12.59
N GLU A 65 12.48 3.25 13.55
CA GLU A 65 12.59 1.93 14.17
C GLU A 65 11.22 1.27 14.43
N GLY A 66 10.71 0.48 13.50
CA GLY A 66 9.37 -0.12 13.63
C GLY A 66 8.81 -0.87 12.43
N ALA A 67 9.39 -0.76 11.22
CA ALA A 67 8.89 -1.47 10.04
C ALA A 67 9.29 -2.97 9.97
N LEU A 68 9.46 -3.61 11.13
CA LEU A 68 9.54 -5.07 11.21
C LEU A 68 8.35 -5.55 12.04
N PHE A 69 7.54 -6.39 11.39
CA PHE A 69 6.44 -7.24 11.87
C PHE A 69 4.99 -6.75 11.61
N PRO A 70 4.10 -7.60 11.05
CA PRO A 70 4.31 -8.90 10.39
C PRO A 70 3.61 -9.00 9.02
N ILE A 71 4.37 -9.26 7.95
CA ILE A 71 3.89 -10.08 6.81
C ILE A 71 3.86 -11.55 7.27
N GLN A 72 3.16 -11.79 8.38
CA GLN A 72 2.81 -13.08 8.97
C GLN A 72 1.40 -12.94 9.56
N TYR A 73 0.43 -12.64 8.70
CA TYR A 73 -0.90 -13.21 8.86
C TYR A 73 -1.19 -13.94 7.55
N GLU A 74 -1.43 -15.24 7.72
CA GLU A 74 -1.55 -16.25 6.67
C GLU A 74 -2.33 -15.76 5.43
N LEU A 75 -1.64 -15.77 4.29
CA LEU A 75 -2.24 -15.88 2.96
C LEU A 75 -1.99 -17.29 2.43
#